data_AF-A0A534QFZ1-F1
#
_entry.id   AF-A0A534QFZ1-F1
#
_cell.length_a   1.000
_cell.length_b   1.000
_cell.length_c   1.000
_cell.angle_alpha   90.00
_cell.angle_beta   90.00
_cell.angle_gamma   90.00
#
_symmetry.space_group_name_H-M   'P 1'
#
loop_
_entity.id
_entity.type
_entity.pdbx_description
1 polymer ?
#
loop_
_entity_poly.entity_id
_entity_poly.type
_entity_poly.pdbx_seq_one_letter_code
_entity_poly.pdbx_strand_id
1 'polypeptide(L)'
;GGAMFANGDVYPCELLIDRKLGNVRDAGYDFQKIWFSREAEASRRFIRESKCFCTYECFLTINILFNPRMMPAVLKEWSSLKLRKAWRRVTGRRSRPATVAACASEKPAERAALAR
;
A
#
# COMPACT_ATOMS: atom_id res chain seq x y z
N GLY A 1 -3.41 -12.51 2.81
CA GLY A 1 -2.65 -12.89 1.60
C GLY A 1 -1.31 -13.42 2.03
N GLY A 2 -0.63 -14.12 1.13
CA GLY A 2 0.76 -14.57 1.28
C GLY A 2 1.39 -14.61 -0.10
N ALA A 3 2.69 -14.33 -0.19
CA ALA A 3 3.42 -14.29 -1.45
C ALA A 3 4.41 -15.46 -1.48
N MET A 4 4.50 -16.14 -2.61
CA MET A 4 5.49 -17.19 -2.83
C MET A 4 6.36 -16.82 -4.03
N PHE A 5 7.66 -16.74 -3.81
CA PHE A 5 8.62 -16.38 -4.87
C PHE A 5 9.10 -17.63 -5.63
N ALA A 6 9.71 -17.41 -6.80
CA ALA A 6 10.17 -18.49 -7.68
C ALA A 6 11.20 -19.43 -7.01
N ASN A 7 11.95 -18.92 -6.04
CA ASN A 7 12.86 -19.71 -5.23
C ASN A 7 12.14 -20.61 -4.19
N GLY A 8 10.81 -20.61 -4.13
CA GLY A 8 10.01 -21.40 -3.20
C GLY A 8 9.90 -20.80 -1.80
N ASP A 9 10.40 -19.57 -1.59
CA ASP A 9 10.25 -18.89 -0.32
C ASP A 9 8.86 -18.30 -0.17
N VAL A 10 8.29 -18.46 1.02
CA VAL A 10 6.96 -17.97 1.38
C VAL A 10 7.09 -16.79 2.32
N TYR A 11 6.37 -15.73 2.02
CA TYR A 11 6.32 -14.47 2.77
C TYR A 11 4.88 -14.06 3.09
N PRO A 12 4.65 -13.21 4.11
CA PRO A 12 3.31 -12.76 4.45
C PRO A 12 2.73 -11.76 3.44
N CYS A 13 3.58 -11.01 2.73
CA CYS A 13 3.23 -10.08 1.65
C CYS A 13 4.49 -9.79 0.82
N GLU A 14 4.30 -9.37 -0.42
CA GLU A 14 5.33 -8.98 -1.39
C GLU A 14 6.23 -7.83 -0.89
N LEU A 15 5.72 -6.99 0.02
CA LEU A 15 6.45 -5.85 0.58
C LEU A 15 7.26 -6.21 1.84
N LEU A 16 6.90 -7.28 2.54
CA LEU A 16 7.54 -7.73 3.79
C LEU A 16 8.64 -8.77 3.50
N ILE A 17 9.62 -8.38 2.68
CA ILE A 17 10.73 -9.26 2.25
C ILE A 17 11.69 -9.63 3.39
N ASP A 18 11.61 -8.93 4.52
CA ASP A 18 12.40 -9.17 5.73
C ASP A 18 11.83 -10.30 6.61
N ARG A 19 10.57 -10.71 6.37
CA ARG A 19 9.87 -11.70 7.19
C ARG A 19 9.55 -12.97 6.40
N LYS A 20 10.58 -13.76 6.14
CA LYS A 20 10.43 -15.10 5.55
C LYS A 20 9.65 -16.01 6.52
N LEU A 21 8.66 -16.74 6.00
CA LEU A 21 7.86 -17.72 6.76
C LEU A 21 8.42 -19.15 6.65
N GLY A 22 9.20 -19.42 5.60
CA GLY A 22 9.79 -20.72 5.29
C GLY A 22 10.00 -20.92 3.79
N ASN A 23 10.53 -22.07 3.40
CA ASN A 23 10.61 -22.52 2.00
C ASN A 23 9.77 -23.79 1.80
N VAL A 24 9.03 -23.87 0.70
CA VAL A 24 8.19 -25.04 0.39
C VAL A 24 8.99 -26.33 0.19
N ARG A 25 10.23 -26.27 -0.27
CA ARG A 25 11.08 -27.46 -0.46
C ARG A 25 11.47 -28.09 0.88
N ASP A 26 11.73 -27.29 1.89
CA ASP A 26 12.12 -27.75 3.22
C ASP A 26 10.95 -28.39 3.98
N ALA A 27 9.73 -27.93 3.71
CA ALA A 27 8.51 -28.46 4.31
C ALA A 27 7.93 -29.70 3.58
N GLY A 28 8.63 -30.23 2.57
CA GLY A 28 8.11 -31.32 1.73
C GLY A 28 6.87 -30.91 0.94
N TYR A 29 6.84 -29.67 0.47
CA TYR A 29 5.73 -29.03 -0.26
C TYR A 29 4.40 -28.93 0.52
N ASP A 30 4.44 -29.11 1.84
CA ASP A 30 3.30 -28.90 2.72
C ASP A 30 3.22 -27.42 3.15
N PHE A 31 2.42 -26.65 2.42
CA PHE A 31 2.19 -25.24 2.70
C PHE A 31 1.54 -25.00 4.07
N GLN A 32 0.70 -25.93 4.56
CA GLN A 32 0.00 -25.72 5.83
C GLN A 32 0.98 -25.70 6.99
N LYS A 33 2.01 -26.55 6.97
CA LYS A 33 3.08 -26.53 7.98
C LYS A 33 3.79 -25.18 8.05
N ILE A 34 4.04 -24.56 6.90
CA ILE A 34 4.67 -23.22 6.83
C ILE A 34 3.68 -22.15 7.30
N TRP A 35 2.43 -22.23 6.87
CA TRP A 35 1.42 -21.23 7.19
C TRP A 35 1.02 -21.23 8.67
N PHE A 36 1.04 -22.37 9.34
CA PHE A 36 0.77 -22.48 10.78
C PHE A 36 2.04 -22.58 11.63
N SER A 37 3.20 -22.20 11.06
CA SER A 37 4.46 -22.15 11.80
C SER A 37 4.48 -21.00 12.81
N ARG A 38 5.41 -21.07 13.76
CA ARG A 38 5.66 -19.99 14.73
C ARG A 38 6.07 -18.69 14.04
N GLU A 39 6.80 -18.76 12.92
CA GLU A 39 7.23 -17.60 12.15
C GLU A 39 6.05 -16.88 11.47
N ALA A 40 5.09 -17.66 10.95
CA ALA A 40 3.86 -17.12 10.40
C ALA A 40 2.99 -16.45 11.46
N GLU A 41 2.89 -17.03 12.66
CA GLU A 41 2.18 -16.39 13.76
C GLU A 41 2.87 -15.08 14.22
N ALA A 42 4.20 -15.09 14.36
CA ALA A 42 4.97 -13.89 14.69
C ALA A 42 4.78 -12.78 13.65
N SER A 43 4.75 -13.12 12.36
CA SER A 43 4.51 -12.18 11.28
C SER A 43 3.09 -11.60 11.30
N ARG A 44 2.06 -12.42 11.58
CA ARG A 44 0.67 -11.94 11.75
C ARG A 44 0.54 -10.96 12.91
N ARG A 45 1.21 -11.28 14.03
CA ARG A 45 1.24 -10.43 15.21
C ARG A 45 1.89 -9.08 14.88
N PHE A 46 3.03 -9.10 14.20
CA PHE A 46 3.69 -7.90 13.72
C PHE A 46 2.79 -7.04 12.80
N ILE A 47 2.11 -7.65 11.82
CA ILE A 47 1.19 -6.92 10.92
C ILE A 47 0.07 -6.24 11.71
N ARG A 48 -0.49 -6.93 12.70
CA ARG A 48 -1.55 -6.38 13.57
C ARG A 48 -1.04 -5.23 14.45
N GLU A 49 0.15 -5.37 15.03
CA GLU A 49 0.76 -4.38 15.93
C GLU A 49 1.26 -3.14 15.19
N SER A 50 1.90 -3.34 14.02
CA SER A 50 2.35 -2.27 13.14
C SER A 50 1.21 -1.57 12.40
N LYS A 51 -0.03 -2.09 12.50
CA LYS A 51 -1.21 -1.63 11.76
C LYS A 51 -0.97 -1.56 10.26
N CYS A 52 -0.21 -2.51 9.73
CA CYS A 52 0.07 -2.58 8.31
C CYS A 52 -1.22 -2.94 7.56
N PHE A 53 -1.63 -2.09 6.62
CA PHE A 53 -2.84 -2.23 5.83
C PHE A 53 -2.58 -1.77 4.40
N CYS A 54 -3.03 -2.54 3.42
CA CYS A 54 -2.90 -2.22 2.01
C CYS A 54 -4.27 -2.19 1.36
N THR A 55 -4.57 -1.10 0.64
CA THR A 55 -5.78 -0.96 -0.20
C THR A 55 -5.62 -1.55 -1.60
N TYR A 56 -4.45 -2.13 -1.90
CA TYR A 56 -4.09 -2.72 -3.19
C TYR A 56 -4.17 -1.75 -4.39
N GLU A 57 -4.12 -0.44 -4.15
CA GLU A 57 -4.16 0.59 -5.20
C GLU A 57 -2.95 0.51 -6.12
N CYS A 58 -1.77 0.18 -5.58
CA CYS A 58 -0.53 0.03 -6.34
C CYS A 58 -0.65 -1.06 -7.42
N PHE A 59 -1.28 -2.19 -7.08
CA PHE A 59 -1.51 -3.29 -8.01
C PHE A 59 -2.68 -3.02 -8.96
N LEU A 60 -3.73 -2.33 -8.48
CA LEU A 60 -4.88 -1.99 -9.31
C LEU A 60 -4.57 -0.94 -10.38
N THR A 61 -3.63 -0.04 -10.12
CA THR A 61 -3.22 1.03 -11.06
C THR A 61 -2.75 0.45 -12.40
N ILE A 62 -2.01 -0.67 -12.35
CA ILE A 62 -1.52 -1.38 -13.54
C ILE A 62 -2.69 -1.92 -14.37
N ASN A 63 -3.72 -2.46 -13.73
CA ASN A 63 -4.92 -2.95 -14.43
C ASN A 63 -5.66 -1.83 -15.17
N ILE A 64 -5.69 -0.61 -14.61
CA ILE A 64 -6.29 0.55 -15.27
C ILE A 64 -5.42 1.02 -16.43
N LEU A 65 -4.10 1.06 -16.25
CA LEU A 65 -3.15 1.57 -17.24
C LEU A 65 -3.05 0.68 -18.49
N PHE A 66 -3.13 -0.64 -18.32
CA PHE A 66 -3.01 -1.59 -19.44
C PHE A 66 -4.34 -2.03 -20.03
N ASN A 67 -5.47 -1.49 -19.57
CA ASN A 67 -6.78 -1.74 -20.18
C ASN A 67 -7.07 -0.67 -21.27
N PRO A 68 -7.03 -1.02 -22.57
CA PRO A 68 -7.25 -0.04 -23.64
C PRO A 68 -8.64 0.61 -23.57
N ARG A 69 -9.64 -0.09 -23.02
CA ARG A 69 -11.01 0.45 -22.87
C ARG A 69 -11.10 1.55 -21.82
N MET A 70 -10.15 1.60 -20.87
CA MET A 70 -10.10 2.61 -19.82
C MET A 70 -9.35 3.89 -20.26
N MET A 71 -8.53 3.81 -21.30
CA MET A 71 -7.72 4.94 -21.78
C MET A 71 -8.53 6.21 -22.12
N PRO A 72 -9.72 6.14 -22.75
CA PRO A 72 -10.54 7.33 -23.01
C PRO A 72 -10.99 8.05 -21.72
N ALA A 73 -11.35 7.28 -20.69
CA ALA A 73 -11.74 7.84 -19.40
C ALA A 73 -10.55 8.51 -18.69
N VAL A 74 -9.38 7.86 -18.73
CA VAL A 74 -8.13 8.43 -18.20
C VAL A 74 -7.76 9.73 -18.93
N LEU A 75 -7.86 9.74 -20.26
CA LEU A 75 -7.57 10.93 -21.07
C LEU A 75 -8.55 12.08 -20.78
N LYS A 76 -9.84 11.78 -20.59
CA LYS A 76 -10.86 12.77 -20.20
C LYS A 76 -10.48 13.43 -18.86
N GLU A 77 -10.14 12.66 -17.85
CA GLU A 77 -9.74 13.22 -16.55
C GLU A 77 -8.42 13.98 -16.63
N TRP A 78 -7.44 13.44 -17.35
CA TRP A 78 -6.15 14.11 -17.54
C TRP A 78 -6.28 15.46 -18.26
N SER A 79 -7.07 15.50 -19.33
CA SER A 79 -7.35 16.73 -20.08
C SER A 79 -8.13 17.73 -19.23
N SER A 80 -9.15 17.30 -18.48
CA SER A 80 -9.90 18.18 -17.57
C SER A 80 -8.98 18.85 -16.55
N LEU A 81 -8.01 18.12 -16.00
CA LEU A 81 -7.03 18.64 -15.04
C LEU A 81 -6.06 19.64 -15.68
N LYS A 82 -5.59 19.35 -16.90
CA LYS A 82 -4.72 20.25 -17.67
C LYS A 82 -5.44 21.54 -18.05
N LEU A 83 -6.68 21.45 -18.55
CA LEU A 83 -7.52 22.61 -18.85
C LEU A 83 -7.75 23.45 -17.59
N ARG A 84 -8.11 22.83 -16.46
CA ARG A 84 -8.27 23.55 -15.18
C ARG A 84 -6.98 24.20 -14.68
N LYS A 85 -5.81 23.59 -14.94
CA LYS A 85 -4.51 24.19 -14.61
C LYS A 85 -4.18 25.37 -15.51
N ALA A 86 -4.42 25.25 -16.82
CA ALA A 86 -4.24 26.33 -17.79
C ALA A 86 -5.19 27.50 -17.50
N TRP A 87 -6.47 27.22 -17.27
CA TRP A 87 -7.49 28.20 -16.89
C TRP A 87 -7.11 28.95 -15.62
N ARG A 88 -6.61 28.25 -14.58
CA ARG A 88 -6.14 28.89 -13.34
C ARG A 88 -4.95 29.82 -13.56
N ARG A 89 -4.02 29.48 -14.47
CA ARG A 89 -2.91 30.36 -14.85
C ARG A 89 -3.41 31.62 -15.56
N VAL A 90 -4.35 31.47 -16.49
CA VAL A 90 -4.91 32.60 -17.27
C VAL A 90 -5.78 33.52 -16.42
N THR A 91 -6.55 32.98 -15.48
CA THR A 91 -7.48 33.75 -14.64
C THR A 91 -6.88 34.23 -13.31
N GLY A 92 -5.58 34.00 -13.05
CA GLY A 92 -4.92 34.39 -11.80
C GLY A 92 -5.49 33.71 -10.53
N ARG A 93 -6.37 32.72 -10.69
CA ARG A 93 -7.12 32.12 -9.58
C ARG A 93 -6.25 31.10 -8.82
N ARG A 94 -5.80 31.46 -7.62
CA ARG A 94 -5.00 30.58 -6.73
C ARG A 94 -5.79 29.30 -6.42
N SER A 95 -5.14 28.14 -6.56
CA SER A 95 -5.75 26.87 -6.13
C SER A 95 -6.01 26.91 -4.62
N ARG A 96 -7.22 26.51 -4.19
CA ARG A 96 -7.45 26.21 -2.77
C ARG A 96 -6.38 25.21 -2.31
N PRO A 97 -5.70 25.45 -1.19
CA PRO A 97 -4.76 24.48 -0.64
C PRO A 97 -5.50 23.15 -0.49
N ALA A 98 -4.84 22.06 -0.87
CA ALA A 98 -5.41 20.73 -0.70
C ALA A 98 -5.48 20.46 0.80
N THR A 99 -6.66 20.65 1.40
CA THR A 99 -6.97 20.11 2.72
C THR A 99 -7.28 18.63 2.56
N VAL A 100 -6.27 17.85 2.19
CA VAL A 100 -6.29 16.43 2.50
C VAL A 100 -6.01 16.35 3.98
N ALA A 101 -7.06 16.14 4.77
CA ALA A 101 -6.89 15.69 6.14
C ALA A 101 -6.11 14.38 6.05
N ALA A 102 -4.83 14.41 6.42
CA ALA A 102 -4.05 13.21 6.58
C ALA A 102 -4.69 12.45 7.74
N CYS A 103 -5.56 11.48 7.44
CA CYS A 103 -5.93 10.47 8.40
C CYS A 103 -4.63 9.76 8.82
N ALA A 104 -4.26 9.94 10.09
CA ALA A 104 -3.13 9.36 10.79
C ALA A 104 -1.74 9.99 10.56
N SER A 105 -1.42 11.00 11.38
CA SER A 105 -0.21 10.99 12.22
C SER A 105 -0.26 12.13 13.24
N GLU A 106 -0.99 11.95 14.34
CA GLU A 106 -0.66 12.69 15.57
C GLU A 106 0.75 12.23 16.00
N LYS A 107 1.76 13.10 15.83
CA LYS A 107 3.09 12.87 16.39
C LYS A 107 2.98 12.94 17.92
N PRO A 108 3.47 11.95 18.68
CA PRO A 108 3.46 11.97 20.14
C PRO A 108 4.62 12.84 20.68
N ALA A 109 4.60 14.14 20.39
CA ALA A 109 5.55 15.10 20.97
C ALA A 109 4.94 15.98 22.07
N GLU A 110 3.62 15.92 22.28
CA GLU A 110 2.89 16.87 23.14
C GLU A 110 2.22 16.21 24.37
N ARG A 111 2.72 15.07 24.83
CA ARG A 111 2.25 14.41 26.07
C ARG A 111 3.22 14.51 27.26
N ALA A 112 4.32 15.27 27.14
CA ALA A 112 5.30 15.42 28.22
C ALA A 112 5.28 16.79 28.92
N ALA A 113 4.42 17.74 28.51
CA ALA A 113 4.40 19.10 29.06
C ALA A 113 3.17 19.43 29.94
N LEU A 114 2.29 18.46 30.23
CA LEU A 114 1.11 18.66 31.08
C LEU A 114 1.03 17.63 32.21
N ALA A 115 2.18 17.38 32.85
CA ALA A 115 2.28 16.60 34.08
C ALA A 115 3.41 17.14 34.97
N ARG A 116 3.38 18.45 35.22
CA ARG A 116 4.05 19.13 36.34
C ARG A 116 3.16 20.28 36.80
#